data_AF-A0A927NYF8-F1
#
_entry.id   AF-A0A927NYF8-F1
#
_cell.length_a   1.000
_cell.length_b   1.000
_cell.length_c   1.000
_cell.angle_alpha   90.00
_cell.angle_beta   90.00
_cell.angle_gamma   90.00
#
_symmetry.space_group_name_H-M   'P 1'
#
loop_
_entity.id
_entity.type
_entity.pdbx_description
1 polymer ?
#
loop_
_entity_poly.entity_id
_entity_poly.type
_entity_poly.pdbx_seq_one_letter_code
_entity_poly.pdbx_strand_id
1 'polypeptide(L)' 'MGETYKSFADAEVICPFYKGVENVGFTLRCEGAIGNSILTHKFLGEQARDTHMSRYCKSFRYGKCPVSRMLEEKYAAG' A
#
# COMPACT_ATOMS: atom_id res chain seq x y z
N MET A 1 13.93 -13.25 4.38
CA MET A 1 13.32 -11.92 4.63
C MET A 1 13.34 -11.17 3.32
N GLY A 2 12.18 -10.87 2.73
CA GLY A 2 12.12 -10.11 1.47
C GLY A 2 12.49 -8.66 1.70
N GLU A 3 13.56 -8.20 1.06
CA GLU A 3 14.03 -6.82 1.13
C GLU A 3 13.00 -5.89 0.46
N THR A 4 12.58 -4.85 1.19
CA THR A 4 11.73 -3.78 0.64
C THR A 4 12.64 -2.77 -0.02
N TYR A 5 12.38 -2.43 -1.27
CA TYR A 5 13.18 -1.49 -2.05
C TYR A 5 12.28 -0.42 -2.65
N LYS A 6 12.81 0.80 -2.80
CA LYS A 6 12.12 1.90 -3.46
C LYS A 6 12.51 1.90 -4.93
N SER A 7 11.55 1.60 -5.81
CA SER A 7 11.66 1.79 -7.25
C SER A 7 11.27 3.20 -7.66
N PHE A 8 11.57 3.59 -8.91
CA PHE A 8 11.03 4.83 -9.48
C PHE A 8 9.49 4.86 -9.46
N ALA A 9 8.83 3.70 -9.55
CA ALA A 9 7.39 3.57 -9.40
C ALA A 9 6.87 3.99 -8.01
N ASP A 10 7.71 3.91 -6.97
CA ASP A 10 7.39 4.38 -5.62
C ASP A 10 7.38 5.91 -5.52
N ALA A 11 8.13 6.60 -6.38
CA ALA A 11 8.19 8.06 -6.39
C ALA A 11 6.85 8.71 -6.80
N GLU A 12 6.00 7.96 -7.51
CA GLU A 12 4.67 8.40 -7.93
C GLU A 12 3.58 8.09 -6.89
N VAL A 13 3.90 7.36 -5.81
CA VAL A 13 2.93 6.97 -4.79
C VAL A 13 2.66 8.14 -3.84
N ILE A 14 1.40 8.58 -3.79
CA ILE A 14 0.96 9.69 -2.95
C ILE A 14 0.17 9.23 -1.71
N CYS A 15 -0.19 7.94 -1.64
CA CYS A 15 -0.87 7.38 -0.48
C CYS A 15 0.04 7.43 0.76
N PRO A 16 -0.39 8.09 1.85
CA PRO A 16 0.45 8.27 3.05
C PRO A 16 0.73 6.97 3.81
N PHE A 17 -0.10 5.95 3.59
CA PHE A 17 -0.01 4.66 4.27
C PHE A 17 0.84 3.63 3.53
N TYR A 18 1.34 3.96 2.34
CA TYR A 18 2.19 3.08 1.56
C TYR A 18 3.57 2.88 2.22
N LYS A 19 4.07 1.65 2.26
CA LYS A 19 5.38 1.30 2.83
C LYS A 19 6.32 0.60 1.84
N GLY A 20 5.87 0.28 0.63
CA GLY A 20 6.69 -0.33 -0.41
C GLY A 20 6.03 -1.51 -1.12
N VAL A 21 6.78 -2.12 -2.04
CA VAL A 21 6.46 -3.41 -2.66
C VAL A 21 7.55 -4.43 -2.34
N GLU A 22 7.22 -5.71 -2.38
CA GLU A 22 8.25 -6.77 -2.36
C GLU A 22 8.70 -7.14 -3.76
N ASN A 23 10.00 -7.43 -3.90
CA ASN A 23 10.61 -7.94 -5.14
C ASN A 23 10.04 -9.31 -5.54
N VAL A 24 9.77 -10.15 -4.54
CA VAL A 24 9.37 -11.53 -4.72
C VAL A 24 7.92 -11.67 -4.29
N GLY A 25 7.05 -11.80 -5.29
CA GLY A 25 5.61 -11.86 -5.10
C GLY A 25 4.94 -10.52 -5.34
N PHE A 26 3.77 -10.57 -5.94
CA PHE A 26 2.97 -9.42 -6.34
C PHE A 26 2.34 -8.78 -5.10
N THR A 27 3.15 -8.17 -4.26
CA THR A 27 2.82 -7.84 -2.87
C THR A 27 3.05 -6.37 -2.61
N LEU A 28 2.04 -5.74 -2.02
CA LEU A 28 2.05 -4.35 -1.57
C LEU A 28 2.11 -4.30 -0.05
N ARG A 29 3.00 -3.50 0.51
CA ARG A 29 3.12 -3.26 1.95
C ARG A 29 2.54 -1.89 2.30
N CYS A 30 1.65 -1.90 3.27
CA CYS A 30 1.03 -0.70 3.83
C CYS A 30 1.24 -0.69 5.35
N GLU A 31 1.00 0.45 5.99
CA GLU A 31 0.87 0.49 7.43
C GLU A 31 -0.23 -0.45 7.93
N GLY A 32 -0.02 -1.10 9.07
CA GLY A 32 -1.01 -1.95 9.70
C GLY A 32 -1.92 -1.19 10.66
N ALA A 33 -3.12 -1.74 10.87
CA ALA A 33 -4.11 -1.17 11.79
C ALA A 33 -3.67 -1.24 13.27
N ILE A 34 -2.76 -2.15 13.61
CA ILE A 34 -2.36 -2.43 15.00
C ILE A 34 -0.92 -1.95 15.23
N GLY A 35 -0.71 -0.86 15.96
CA GLY A 35 0.64 -0.37 16.31
C GLY A 35 1.61 -0.30 15.11
N ASN A 36 2.87 -0.69 15.34
CA ASN A 36 3.93 -0.74 14.31
C ASN A 36 3.82 -1.97 13.37
N SER A 37 2.62 -2.50 13.15
CA SER A 37 2.43 -3.61 12.21
C SER A 37 2.48 -3.14 10.75
N ILE A 38 2.73 -4.09 9.86
CA ILE A 38 2.68 -3.91 8.40
C ILE A 38 1.52 -4.76 7.87
N LEU A 39 0.66 -4.14 7.07
CA LEU A 39 -0.35 -4.85 6.30
C LEU A 39 0.24 -5.26 4.96
N THR A 40 0.11 -6.53 4.62
CA THR A 40 0.61 -7.11 3.39
C THR A 40 -0.56 -7.49 2.49
N HIS A 41 -0.73 -6.78 1.38
CA HIS A 41 -1.74 -7.07 0.38
C HIS A 41 -1.11 -7.86 -0.78
N LYS A 42 -1.47 -9.14 -0.88
CA LYS A 42 -0.97 -10.04 -1.91
C LYS A 42 -1.95 -10.08 -3.08
N PHE A 43 -1.42 -9.89 -4.28
CA PHE A 43 -2.16 -9.94 -5.53
C PHE A 43 -1.85 -11.25 -6.28
N LEU A 44 -2.76 -11.62 -7.18
CA LEU A 44 -2.58 -12.79 -8.06
C LEU A 44 -1.48 -12.59 -9.11
N GLY A 45 -1.15 -11.34 -9.43
CA GLY A 45 -0.23 -10.99 -10.52
C GLY A 45 0.26 -9.55 -10.41
N GLU A 46 1.37 -9.25 -11.09
CA GLU A 46 1.95 -7.90 -11.12
C GLU A 46 0.97 -6.87 -11.66
N GLN A 47 0.26 -7.20 -12.74
CA GLN A 47 -0.72 -6.31 -13.36
C GLN A 47 -1.87 -5.96 -12.39
N ALA A 48 -2.29 -6.89 -11.54
CA ALA A 48 -3.32 -6.63 -10.53
C ALA A 48 -2.81 -5.69 -9.43
N ARG A 49 -1.55 -5.86 -8.99
CA ARG A 49 -0.87 -4.93 -8.06
C ARG A 49 -0.77 -3.55 -8.70
N ASP A 50 -0.28 -3.46 -9.93
CA ASP A 50 -0.07 -2.17 -10.61
C ASP A 50 -1.40 -1.45 -10.87
N THR A 51 -2.44 -2.19 -11.27
CA THR A 51 -3.81 -1.65 -11.41
C THR A 51 -4.32 -1.10 -10.07
N HIS A 52 -4.09 -1.80 -8.96
CA HIS A 52 -4.44 -1.31 -7.63
C HIS A 52 -3.65 -0.04 -7.27
N MET A 53 -2.35 -0.03 -7.54
CA MET A 53 -1.49 1.13 -7.26
C MET A 53 -1.91 2.34 -8.10
N SER A 54 -2.13 2.17 -9.40
CA SER A 54 -2.59 3.24 -10.30
C SER A 54 -3.97 3.77 -9.89
N ARG A 55 -4.90 2.87 -9.54
CA ARG A 55 -6.27 3.24 -9.15
C ARG A 55 -6.32 3.99 -7.81
N TYR A 56 -5.45 3.65 -6.87
CA TYR A 56 -5.50 4.16 -5.50
C TYR A 56 -4.20 4.81 -5.04
N CYS A 57 -3.10 4.07 -4.98
CA CYS A 57 -1.86 4.53 -4.34
C CYS A 57 -1.21 5.74 -5.04
N LYS A 58 -1.33 5.83 -6.36
CA LYS A 58 -0.80 6.90 -7.21
C LYS A 58 -1.85 7.96 -7.59
N SER A 59 -3.03 7.93 -6.95
CA SER A 59 -4.15 8.81 -7.28
C SER A 59 -4.72 9.45 -6.02
N PHE A 60 -5.33 10.63 -6.15
CA PHE A 60 -6.08 11.27 -5.05
C PHE A 60 -7.28 10.46 -4.57
N ARG A 61 -7.54 9.31 -5.21
CA ARG A 61 -8.52 8.31 -4.78
C ARG A 61 -8.01 7.38 -3.69
N TYR A 62 -6.82 7.58 -3.12
CA TYR A 62 -6.28 6.71 -2.07
C TYR A 62 -7.26 6.55 -0.89
N GLY A 63 -8.03 7.58 -0.50
CA GLY A 63 -9.06 7.47 0.56
C GLY A 63 -10.24 6.53 0.23
N LYS A 64 -10.38 6.09 -1.04
CA LYS A 64 -11.32 5.04 -1.44
C LYS A 64 -10.71 3.64 -1.39
N CYS A 65 -9.42 3.51 -1.12
CA CYS A 65 -8.78 2.22 -0.89
C CYS A 65 -9.27 1.66 0.45
N PRO A 66 -9.69 0.38 0.52
CA PRO A 66 -10.09 -0.25 1.77
C PRO A 66 -9.01 -0.16 2.86
N VAL A 67 -7.74 -0.27 2.47
CA VAL A 67 -6.60 -0.19 3.40
C VAL A 67 -6.42 1.25 3.93
N SER A 68 -6.48 2.26 3.04
CA SER A 68 -6.40 3.66 3.46
C SER A 68 -7.53 4.01 4.40
N ARG A 69 -8.77 3.65 4.03
CA ARG A 69 -9.96 3.95 4.83
C ARG A 69 -9.87 3.36 6.24
N MET A 70 -9.47 2.09 6.34
CA MET A 70 -9.27 1.43 7.64
C MET A 70 -8.23 2.17 8.51
N LEU A 71 -7.17 2.70 7.90
CA LEU A 71 -6.14 3.45 8.62
C LEU A 71 -6.59 4.87 8.96
N GLU A 72 -7.36 5.51 8.09
CA GLU A 72 -8.00 6.79 8.40
C GLU A 72 -8.92 6.66 9.62
N GLU A 73 -9.68 5.56 9.73
CA GLU A 73 -10.49 5.26 10.91
C GLU A 73 -9.63 5.04 12.18
N LYS A 74 -8.47 4.35 12.06
CA LYS A 74 -7.50 4.21 13.15
C LYS A 74 -7.03 5.57 13.69
N TYR A 75 -6.75 6.52 12.81
CA TYR A 75 -6.27 7.86 13.21
C TYR A 75 -7.39 8.82 13.60
N ALA A 76 -8.62 8.64 13.08
CA ALA A 76 -9.77 9.45 13.47
C ALA A 76 -10.37 9.06 14.84
N ALA A 77 -10.14 7.81 15.27
CA ALA A 77 -10.57 7.32 16.57
C ALA A 77 -9.59 7.62 17.73
N GLY A 78 -8.44 8.24 17.44
CA GLY A 78 -7.44 8.67 18.43
C GLY A 78 -7.56 10.15 18.75
#